data_AF-A0A1J5VJE4-F1
#
_entry.id   AF-A0A1J5VJE4-F1
#
_cell.length_a   1.000
_cell.length_b   1.000
_cell.length_c   1.000
_cell.angle_alpha   90.00
_cell.angle_beta   90.00
_cell.angle_gamma   90.00
#
_symmetry.space_group_name_H-M   'P 1'
#
loop_
_entity.id
_entity.type
_entity.pdbx_description
1 polymer ?
#
loop_
_entity_poly.entity_id
_entity_poly.type
_entity_poly.pdbx_seq_one_letter_code
_entity_poly.pdbx_strand_id
1 'polypeptide(L)'
;MTRGIGAITVALTLGVWHGAAVAAPVVQQGGLIVVGGNVKCTVAMNDPDQGVSYTSAHCGHNGDRVTVNGAEGLTGTFLPSPLYRDEEGYTANDWAMVLWDDDVALGPNWLSGDTLIPPGTELTSKDRVCTYGGVSKSKRCGTFAARLGNTVFATLPDGQPGDSGAPVWVEGKGMIGPYSGISKISSSSGSRGLARAVHPEDGRDYSVDEEISVLKRKFRIDGPVTHTAQRPVETAAHVGAQLGKRLESLSSEGDSAVRGVLPVVLAIVLGVLVAAAPDIVSIAESWRSIAAARGQ
;
A
#
# COMPACT_ATOMS: atom_id res chain seq x y z
N MET A 1 -11.47 -71.28 -54.11
CA MET A 1 -12.26 -70.36 -53.26
C MET A 1 -11.82 -70.60 -51.83
N THR A 2 -11.00 -69.73 -51.27
CA THR A 2 -10.45 -69.86 -49.92
C THR A 2 -10.40 -68.47 -49.31
N ARG A 3 -11.26 -68.22 -48.32
CA ARG A 3 -11.36 -66.98 -47.55
C ARG A 3 -10.28 -66.97 -46.47
N GLY A 4 -9.39 -65.97 -46.48
CA GLY A 4 -8.39 -65.71 -45.44
C GLY A 4 -8.82 -64.55 -44.55
N ILE A 5 -8.75 -64.79 -43.23
CA ILE A 5 -9.26 -63.96 -42.13
C ILE A 5 -8.37 -62.73 -41.93
N GLY A 6 -8.96 -61.53 -41.87
CA GLY A 6 -8.26 -60.28 -41.59
C GLY A 6 -7.99 -60.09 -40.09
N ALA A 7 -6.72 -59.87 -39.74
CA ALA A 7 -6.32 -59.48 -38.39
C ALA A 7 -6.50 -57.97 -38.21
N ILE A 8 -7.42 -57.58 -37.33
CA ILE A 8 -7.60 -56.19 -36.90
C ILE A 8 -6.57 -55.91 -35.80
N THR A 9 -5.63 -55.02 -36.09
CA THR A 9 -4.65 -54.55 -35.10
C THR A 9 -5.26 -53.35 -34.38
N VAL A 10 -5.57 -53.50 -33.09
CA VAL A 10 -6.02 -52.39 -32.23
C VAL A 10 -4.78 -51.68 -31.69
N ALA A 11 -4.51 -50.48 -32.20
CA ALA A 11 -3.47 -49.61 -31.66
C ALA A 11 -3.96 -48.97 -30.36
N LEU A 12 -3.40 -49.38 -29.22
CA LEU A 12 -3.56 -48.66 -27.95
C LEU A 12 -2.69 -47.40 -27.98
N THR A 13 -3.30 -46.26 -28.23
CA THR A 13 -2.68 -44.96 -27.98
C THR A 13 -2.67 -44.70 -26.47
N LEU A 14 -1.52 -44.88 -25.83
CA LEU A 14 -1.27 -44.38 -24.48
C LEU A 14 -1.22 -42.85 -24.55
N GLY A 15 -2.35 -42.20 -24.26
CA GLY A 15 -2.42 -40.76 -24.13
C GLY A 15 -1.67 -40.33 -22.87
N VAL A 16 -0.46 -39.79 -23.01
CA VAL A 16 0.25 -39.12 -21.93
C VAL A 16 -0.48 -37.81 -21.66
N TRP A 17 -1.34 -37.81 -20.64
CA TRP A 17 -1.91 -36.59 -20.09
C TRP A 17 -0.77 -35.81 -19.41
N HIS A 18 -0.23 -34.80 -20.11
CA HIS A 18 0.57 -33.78 -19.46
C HIS A 18 -0.40 -32.94 -18.63
N GLY A 19 -0.55 -33.28 -17.35
CA GLY A 19 -1.19 -32.37 -16.41
C GLY A 19 -0.45 -31.04 -16.48
N ALA A 20 -1.18 -29.95 -16.76
CA ALA A 20 -0.60 -28.62 -16.74
C ALA A 20 -0.04 -28.40 -15.33
N ALA A 21 1.29 -28.31 -15.20
CA ALA A 21 1.92 -27.95 -13.95
C ALA A 21 1.39 -26.57 -13.55
N VAL A 22 0.72 -26.49 -12.41
CA VAL A 22 0.35 -25.20 -11.82
C VAL A 22 1.67 -24.49 -11.52
N ALA A 23 1.89 -23.33 -12.14
CA ALA A 23 3.07 -22.54 -11.88
C ALA A 23 3.16 -22.25 -10.37
N ALA A 24 4.36 -22.38 -9.80
CA ALA A 24 4.58 -22.04 -8.40
C ALA A 24 4.15 -20.59 -8.14
N PRO A 25 3.52 -20.30 -6.98
CA PRO A 25 3.14 -18.94 -6.64
C PRO A 25 4.40 -18.07 -6.57
N VAL A 26 4.32 -16.86 -7.10
CA VAL A 26 5.41 -15.88 -7.08
C VAL A 26 4.90 -14.55 -6.50
N VAL A 27 5.80 -13.76 -5.93
CA VAL A 27 5.47 -12.39 -5.50
C VAL A 27 5.22 -11.53 -6.74
N GLN A 28 4.04 -10.93 -6.85
CA GLN A 28 3.64 -10.15 -8.02
C GLN A 28 3.76 -8.65 -7.77
N GLN A 29 4.30 -7.90 -8.73
CA GLN A 29 4.18 -6.43 -8.72
C GLN A 29 2.71 -6.02 -8.70
N GLY A 30 2.33 -5.06 -7.83
CA GLY A 30 0.93 -4.69 -7.60
C GLY A 30 0.13 -5.72 -6.79
N GLY A 31 0.78 -6.80 -6.33
CA GLY A 31 0.21 -7.78 -5.42
C GLY A 31 0.11 -7.24 -3.99
N LEU A 32 -0.79 -7.83 -3.20
CA LEU A 32 -0.99 -7.47 -1.80
C LEU A 32 -0.07 -8.30 -0.90
N ILE A 33 0.55 -7.63 0.06
CA ILE A 33 1.30 -8.23 1.16
C ILE A 33 0.64 -7.88 2.48
N VAL A 34 0.85 -8.73 3.48
CA VAL A 34 0.46 -8.49 4.87
C VAL A 34 1.72 -8.40 5.72
N VAL A 35 1.95 -7.25 6.33
CA VAL A 35 3.09 -6.97 7.21
C VAL A 35 2.62 -7.06 8.66
N GLY A 36 3.38 -7.72 9.52
CA GLY A 36 3.06 -7.87 10.95
C GLY A 36 1.78 -8.67 11.21
N GLY A 37 1.24 -9.36 10.20
CA GLY A 37 0.02 -10.17 10.30
C GLY A 37 -1.31 -9.41 10.12
N ASN A 38 -1.29 -8.08 10.04
CA ASN A 38 -2.52 -7.26 9.99
C ASN A 38 -2.47 -6.08 9.02
N VAL A 39 -1.29 -5.54 8.67
CA VAL A 39 -1.21 -4.36 7.80
C VAL A 39 -1.13 -4.79 6.35
N LYS A 40 -2.13 -4.43 5.55
CA LYS A 40 -2.10 -4.67 4.11
C LYS A 40 -1.38 -3.55 3.39
N CYS A 41 -0.45 -3.93 2.52
CA CYS A 41 0.22 -3.04 1.59
C CYS A 41 0.38 -3.70 0.22
N THR A 42 0.87 -2.94 -0.74
CA THR A 42 1.09 -3.36 -2.12
C THR A 42 2.59 -3.44 -2.42
N VAL A 43 2.98 -4.40 -3.24
CA VAL A 43 4.34 -4.53 -3.77
C VAL A 43 4.56 -3.53 -4.91
N ALA A 44 5.52 -2.61 -4.73
CA ALA A 44 5.87 -1.60 -5.72
C ALA A 44 6.65 -2.20 -6.89
N MET A 45 7.68 -2.98 -6.59
CA MET A 45 8.56 -3.58 -7.58
C MET A 45 9.30 -4.75 -6.95
N ASN A 46 9.59 -5.75 -7.77
CA ASN A 46 10.46 -6.86 -7.44
C ASN A 46 11.86 -6.59 -7.99
N ASP A 47 12.86 -6.82 -7.16
CA ASP A 47 14.28 -6.76 -7.51
C ASP A 47 14.87 -8.17 -7.35
N PRO A 48 14.82 -8.99 -8.43
CA PRO A 48 15.27 -10.38 -8.36
C PRO A 48 16.77 -10.52 -8.14
N ASP A 49 17.57 -9.51 -8.51
CA ASP A 49 19.02 -9.55 -8.33
C ASP A 49 19.39 -9.43 -6.84
N GLN A 50 18.54 -8.78 -6.05
CA GLN A 50 18.71 -8.63 -4.60
C GLN A 50 17.82 -9.58 -3.77
N GLY A 51 16.87 -10.27 -4.41
CA GLY A 51 15.89 -11.10 -3.69
C GLY A 51 14.92 -10.27 -2.82
N VAL A 52 14.64 -9.02 -3.21
CA VAL A 52 13.78 -8.11 -2.44
C VAL A 52 12.60 -7.59 -3.25
N SER A 53 11.58 -7.11 -2.54
CA SER A 53 10.53 -6.27 -3.13
C SER A 53 10.41 -4.94 -2.40
N TYR A 54 10.17 -3.85 -3.13
CA TYR A 54 9.98 -2.53 -2.53
C TYR A 54 8.52 -2.25 -2.17
N THR A 55 8.29 -1.52 -1.08
CA THR A 55 6.97 -1.06 -0.61
C THR A 55 7.12 0.19 0.27
N SER A 56 6.07 0.69 0.93
CA SER A 56 6.17 1.89 1.78
C SER A 56 6.61 1.55 3.21
N ALA A 57 7.40 2.43 3.84
CA ALA A 57 7.93 2.23 5.19
C ALA A 57 6.84 2.18 6.26
N HIS A 58 5.81 3.01 6.11
CA HIS A 58 4.71 3.08 7.07
C HIS A 58 3.86 1.80 7.17
N CYS A 59 4.15 0.78 6.36
CA CYS A 59 3.45 -0.51 6.37
C CYS A 59 3.78 -1.37 7.59
N GLY A 60 4.89 -1.12 8.29
CA GLY A 60 5.25 -1.93 9.45
C GLY A 60 6.53 -1.45 10.12
N HIS A 61 7.02 -2.30 11.01
CA HIS A 61 8.24 -2.06 11.78
C HIS A 61 9.38 -2.94 11.26
N ASN A 62 10.61 -2.49 11.49
CA ASN A 62 11.79 -3.26 11.14
C ASN A 62 11.77 -4.65 11.79
N GLY A 63 11.90 -5.69 10.96
CA GLY A 63 11.86 -7.09 11.39
C GLY A 63 10.49 -7.75 11.34
N ASP A 64 9.42 -7.01 11.03
CA ASP A 64 8.08 -7.59 10.89
C ASP A 64 8.07 -8.66 9.79
N ARG A 65 7.36 -9.77 10.05
CA ARG A 65 7.16 -10.80 9.04
C ARG A 65 6.15 -10.34 8.00
N VAL A 66 6.46 -10.65 6.75
CA VAL A 66 5.63 -10.35 5.59
C VAL A 66 5.12 -11.64 4.98
N THR A 67 3.85 -11.67 4.62
CA THR A 67 3.24 -12.74 3.83
C THR A 67 2.58 -12.18 2.58
N VAL A 68 2.43 -13.00 1.53
CA VAL A 68 1.67 -12.61 0.34
C VAL A 68 0.19 -12.94 0.53
N ASN A 69 -0.69 -11.95 0.37
CA ASN A 69 -2.11 -12.17 0.54
C ASN A 69 -2.67 -13.06 -0.59
N GLY A 70 -3.21 -14.22 -0.22
CA GLY A 70 -3.75 -15.20 -1.16
C GLY A 70 -2.73 -16.19 -1.72
N ALA A 71 -1.50 -16.22 -1.18
CA ALA A 71 -0.51 -17.24 -1.48
C ALA A 71 0.15 -17.74 -0.18
N GLU A 72 0.12 -19.06 0.03
CA GLU A 72 0.75 -19.68 1.19
C GLU A 72 2.26 -19.87 0.96
N GLY A 73 3.03 -19.83 2.06
CA GLY A 73 4.47 -20.12 2.04
C GLY A 73 5.38 -19.02 1.49
N LEU A 74 4.83 -17.96 0.89
CA LEU A 74 5.62 -16.82 0.45
C LEU A 74 5.84 -15.85 1.61
N THR A 75 7.00 -15.96 2.27
CA THR A 75 7.31 -15.19 3.46
C THR A 75 8.63 -14.42 3.36
N GLY A 76 8.71 -13.30 4.06
CA GLY A 76 9.89 -12.45 4.10
C GLY A 76 9.93 -11.56 5.34
N THR A 77 10.94 -10.69 5.40
CA THR A 77 11.20 -9.77 6.50
C THR A 77 11.12 -8.32 6.00
N PHE A 78 10.35 -7.51 6.71
CA PHE A 78 10.17 -6.09 6.42
C PHE A 78 11.33 -5.26 6.95
N LEU A 79 11.94 -4.45 6.09
CA LEU A 79 13.08 -3.60 6.40
C LEU A 79 12.77 -2.18 5.87
N PRO A 80 12.24 -1.28 6.72
CA PRO A 80 12.00 0.11 6.33
C PRO A 80 13.32 0.88 6.21
N SER A 81 13.28 2.00 5.50
CA SER A 81 14.34 3.00 5.56
C SER A 81 14.73 3.29 7.01
N PRO A 82 16.02 3.31 7.37
CA PRO A 82 16.47 3.71 8.70
C PRO A 82 16.23 5.20 8.99
N LEU A 83 15.93 6.01 7.96
CA LEU A 83 15.59 7.43 8.09
C LEU A 83 14.08 7.67 8.11
N TYR A 84 13.26 6.63 8.00
CA TYR A 84 11.82 6.77 8.15
C TYR A 84 11.45 7.08 9.61
N ARG A 85 10.52 8.02 9.80
CA ARG A 85 9.94 8.38 11.10
C ARG A 85 8.44 8.16 11.05
N ASP A 86 7.89 7.37 11.96
CA ASP A 86 6.44 7.21 12.07
C ASP A 86 5.81 8.37 12.85
N GLU A 87 5.88 9.55 12.24
CA GLU A 87 5.37 10.80 12.80
C GLU A 87 4.27 11.36 11.88
N GLU A 88 3.22 11.92 12.48
CA GLU A 88 2.17 12.57 11.71
C GLU A 88 2.76 13.75 10.91
N GLY A 89 2.48 13.79 9.61
CA GLY A 89 2.97 14.85 8.74
C GLY A 89 4.39 14.63 8.18
N TYR A 90 5.14 13.63 8.65
CA TYR A 90 6.42 13.27 8.04
C TYR A 90 6.19 12.49 6.73
N THR A 91 6.87 12.90 5.67
CA THR A 91 6.61 12.38 4.30
C THR A 91 7.87 11.98 3.54
N ALA A 92 9.07 12.24 4.07
CA ALA A 92 10.33 11.82 3.46
C ALA A 92 10.65 10.36 3.81
N ASN A 93 11.47 9.70 3.00
CA ASN A 93 12.02 8.37 3.29
C ASN A 93 10.97 7.26 3.60
N ASP A 94 9.71 7.45 3.21
CA ASP A 94 8.64 6.45 3.37
C ASP A 94 8.72 5.33 2.33
N TRP A 95 9.83 4.59 2.37
CA TRP A 95 10.10 3.42 1.55
C TRP A 95 10.66 2.28 2.42
N ALA A 96 10.38 1.05 2.02
CA ALA A 96 10.87 -0.16 2.62
C ALA A 96 11.20 -1.20 1.56
N MET A 97 11.99 -2.18 1.96
CA MET A 97 12.13 -3.44 1.25
C MET A 97 11.54 -4.59 2.07
N VAL A 98 11.11 -5.62 1.37
CA VAL A 98 10.84 -6.94 1.92
C VAL A 98 11.97 -7.84 1.43
N LEU A 99 12.80 -8.30 2.35
CA LEU A 99 13.78 -9.34 2.08
C LEU A 99 13.07 -10.69 2.15
N TRP A 100 12.93 -11.35 1.00
CA TRP A 100 12.22 -12.63 0.94
C TRP A 100 13.11 -13.79 1.39
N ASP A 101 12.50 -14.84 1.93
CA ASP A 101 13.23 -16.06 2.28
C ASP A 101 13.70 -16.80 0.99
N ASP A 102 14.77 -17.60 1.07
CA ASP A 102 15.52 -18.14 -0.08
C ASP A 102 14.69 -18.83 -1.18
N ASP A 103 13.56 -19.47 -0.83
CA ASP A 103 12.72 -20.23 -1.77
C ASP A 103 11.60 -19.39 -2.42
N VAL A 104 11.52 -18.10 -2.10
CA VAL A 104 10.47 -17.22 -2.63
C VAL A 104 10.86 -16.71 -4.02
N ALA A 105 10.11 -17.16 -5.02
CA ALA A 105 10.26 -16.67 -6.38
C ALA A 105 9.58 -15.30 -6.58
N LEU A 106 10.28 -14.38 -7.23
CA LEU A 106 9.75 -13.06 -7.60
C LEU A 106 9.26 -13.06 -9.05
N GLY A 107 8.03 -12.56 -9.24
CA GLY A 107 7.46 -12.36 -10.56
C GLY A 107 8.01 -11.13 -11.29
N PRO A 108 7.71 -10.97 -12.58
CA PRO A 108 8.16 -9.83 -13.37
C PRO A 108 7.49 -8.51 -12.98
N ASN A 109 8.11 -7.38 -13.33
CA ASN A 109 7.53 -6.05 -13.14
C ASN A 109 6.68 -5.60 -14.34
N TRP A 110 5.54 -6.26 -14.52
CA TRP A 110 4.63 -6.07 -15.67
C TRP A 110 4.00 -4.66 -15.78
N LEU A 111 4.02 -3.85 -14.71
CA LEU A 111 3.44 -2.50 -14.73
C LEU A 111 4.47 -1.43 -15.10
N SER A 112 5.62 -1.43 -14.43
CA SER A 112 6.66 -0.41 -14.59
C SER A 112 7.81 -0.82 -15.51
N GLY A 113 7.97 -2.12 -15.79
CA GLY A 113 9.23 -2.69 -16.23
C GLY A 113 10.25 -2.78 -15.09
N ASP A 114 11.41 -3.38 -15.38
CA ASP A 114 12.46 -3.66 -14.40
C ASP A 114 13.41 -2.47 -14.13
N THR A 115 13.11 -1.30 -14.69
CA THR A 115 13.91 -0.09 -14.47
C THR A 115 13.38 0.67 -13.26
N LEU A 116 14.23 0.82 -12.25
CA LEU A 116 14.08 1.86 -11.23
C LEU A 116 14.72 3.16 -11.75
N ILE A 117 13.93 4.23 -11.85
CA ILE A 117 14.38 5.54 -12.35
C ILE A 117 15.32 6.17 -11.31
N PRO A 118 16.58 6.45 -11.65
CA PRO A 118 17.52 7.06 -10.71
C PRO A 118 17.00 8.41 -10.17
N PRO A 119 17.27 8.77 -8.89
CA PRO A 119 16.79 10.01 -8.28
C PRO A 119 17.22 11.30 -9.00
N GLY A 120 18.32 11.26 -9.76
CA GLY A 120 18.82 12.38 -10.57
C GLY A 120 18.15 12.53 -11.93
N THR A 121 17.32 11.58 -12.35
CA THR A 121 16.68 11.62 -13.68
C THR A 121 15.71 12.79 -13.76
N GLU A 122 15.85 13.60 -14.82
CA GLU A 122 14.95 14.73 -15.08
C GLU A 122 13.55 14.24 -15.45
N LEU A 123 12.57 14.70 -14.68
CA LEU A 123 11.15 14.49 -14.93
C LEU A 123 10.47 15.85 -15.16
N THR A 124 9.51 15.88 -16.06
CA THR A 124 8.81 17.10 -16.46
C THR A 124 7.30 16.90 -16.36
N SER A 125 6.53 17.98 -16.37
CA SER A 125 5.06 17.90 -16.36
C SER A 125 4.44 17.18 -17.56
N LYS A 126 5.23 16.88 -18.61
CA LYS A 126 4.82 16.04 -19.75
C LYS A 126 4.92 14.55 -19.46
N ASP A 127 5.64 14.15 -18.41
CA ASP A 127 5.78 12.76 -18.02
C ASP A 127 4.48 12.25 -17.40
N ARG A 128 3.94 11.20 -18.02
CA ARG A 128 2.75 10.50 -17.58
C ARG A 128 3.12 9.55 -16.45
N VAL A 129 2.74 9.93 -15.24
CA VAL A 129 2.96 9.15 -14.02
C VAL A 129 1.73 8.29 -13.78
N CYS A 130 1.91 7.01 -13.47
CA CYS A 130 0.84 6.08 -13.21
C CYS A 130 1.06 5.34 -11.89
N THR A 131 -0.03 4.82 -11.33
CA THR A 131 -0.02 3.91 -10.17
C THR A 131 -1.04 2.80 -10.34
N TYR A 132 -0.85 1.69 -9.63
CA TYR A 132 -1.77 0.56 -9.57
C TYR A 132 -1.82 0.01 -8.15
N GLY A 133 -2.95 0.21 -7.49
CA GLY A 133 -3.15 -0.21 -6.10
C GLY A 133 -3.55 -1.67 -5.97
N GLY A 134 -2.99 -2.39 -5.00
CA GLY A 134 -3.34 -3.78 -4.71
C GLY A 134 -4.79 -3.95 -4.25
N VAL A 135 -5.42 -2.91 -3.69
CA VAL A 135 -6.85 -2.89 -3.32
C VAL A 135 -7.68 -2.24 -4.42
N SER A 136 -7.24 -1.07 -4.93
CA SER A 136 -7.97 -0.37 -5.99
C SER A 136 -8.06 -1.15 -7.31
N LYS A 137 -7.13 -2.09 -7.56
CA LYS A 137 -7.05 -2.97 -8.75
C LYS A 137 -7.24 -2.24 -10.09
N SER A 138 -6.78 -0.99 -10.17
CA SER A 138 -6.97 -0.14 -11.33
C SER A 138 -5.76 0.76 -11.55
N LYS A 139 -5.35 0.86 -12.82
CA LYS A 139 -4.30 1.78 -13.25
C LYS A 139 -4.87 3.20 -13.27
N ARG A 140 -4.24 4.09 -12.52
CA ARG A 140 -4.64 5.50 -12.39
C ARG A 140 -3.43 6.36 -12.74
N CYS A 141 -3.62 7.36 -13.59
CA CYS A 141 -2.52 8.14 -14.11
C CYS A 141 -2.77 9.65 -13.97
N GLY A 142 -1.66 10.38 -13.96
CA GLY A 142 -1.58 11.82 -13.87
C GLY A 142 -0.26 12.30 -14.47
N THR A 143 0.27 13.38 -13.91
CA THR A 143 1.49 14.04 -14.38
C THR A 143 2.44 14.26 -13.23
N PHE A 144 3.73 14.23 -13.53
CA PHE A 144 4.75 14.72 -12.60
C PHE A 144 4.48 16.19 -12.23
N ALA A 145 4.69 16.54 -10.96
CA ALA A 145 4.52 17.89 -10.46
C ALA A 145 5.83 18.48 -9.92
N ALA A 146 6.55 17.73 -9.08
CA ALA A 146 7.81 18.17 -8.48
C ALA A 146 8.57 17.00 -7.84
N ARG A 147 9.81 17.27 -7.43
CA ARG A 147 10.61 16.41 -6.56
C ARG A 147 11.15 17.21 -5.37
N LEU A 148 11.14 16.61 -4.18
CA LEU A 148 11.83 17.09 -2.98
C LEU A 148 12.59 15.91 -2.38
N GLY A 149 13.92 16.03 -2.25
CA GLY A 149 14.74 14.89 -1.85
C GLY A 149 14.51 13.68 -2.76
N ASN A 150 14.21 12.54 -2.16
CA ASN A 150 13.83 11.29 -2.83
C ASN A 150 12.32 11.16 -3.11
N THR A 151 11.50 12.14 -2.73
CA THR A 151 10.04 12.11 -2.93
C THR A 151 9.63 12.82 -4.23
N VAL A 152 8.88 12.13 -5.06
CA VAL A 152 8.20 12.68 -6.23
C VAL A 152 6.73 12.96 -5.91
N PHE A 153 6.27 14.13 -6.33
CA PHE A 153 4.89 14.56 -6.25
C PHE A 153 4.23 14.45 -7.64
N ALA A 154 3.03 13.86 -7.70
CA ALA A 154 2.30 13.66 -8.95
C ALA A 154 0.80 13.92 -8.79
N THR A 155 0.14 14.28 -9.90
CA THR A 155 -1.32 14.51 -9.93
C THR A 155 -2.09 13.19 -10.02
N LEU A 156 -1.87 12.27 -9.08
CA LEU A 156 -2.61 11.02 -8.97
C LEU A 156 -3.78 11.18 -7.99
N PRO A 157 -4.89 10.45 -8.20
CA PRO A 157 -5.97 10.38 -7.21
C PRO A 157 -5.53 9.67 -5.92
N ASP A 158 -6.22 9.96 -4.82
CA ASP A 158 -6.02 9.33 -3.51
C ASP A 158 -6.05 7.79 -3.59
N GLY A 159 -5.14 7.14 -2.88
CA GLY A 159 -5.16 5.69 -2.66
C GLY A 159 -6.21 5.26 -1.63
N GLN A 160 -6.65 4.01 -1.73
CA GLN A 160 -7.45 3.36 -0.69
C GLN A 160 -6.55 2.69 0.35
N PRO A 161 -7.02 2.48 1.59
CA PRO A 161 -6.34 1.61 2.56
C PRO A 161 -5.87 0.30 1.91
N GLY A 162 -4.57 0.03 1.97
CA GLY A 162 -3.94 -1.12 1.31
C GLY A 162 -3.26 -0.84 -0.04
N ASP A 163 -3.51 0.32 -0.65
CA ASP A 163 -2.74 0.81 -1.81
C ASP A 163 -1.39 1.43 -1.40
N SER A 164 -1.14 1.58 -0.09
CA SER A 164 0.20 1.86 0.45
C SER A 164 1.23 0.96 -0.21
N GLY A 165 2.32 1.53 -0.71
CA GLY A 165 3.38 0.78 -1.36
C GLY A 165 3.11 0.43 -2.82
N ALA A 166 1.98 0.84 -3.40
CA ALA A 166 1.69 0.60 -4.81
C ALA A 166 2.81 1.14 -5.72
N PRO A 167 3.10 0.49 -6.87
CA PRO A 167 4.02 1.03 -7.85
C PRO A 167 3.58 2.43 -8.26
N VAL A 168 4.51 3.38 -8.28
CA VAL A 168 4.36 4.63 -9.00
C VAL A 168 5.47 4.70 -10.04
N TRP A 169 5.11 4.87 -11.31
CA TRP A 169 6.05 4.77 -12.43
C TRP A 169 5.74 5.80 -13.51
N VAL A 170 6.74 6.08 -14.36
CA VAL A 170 6.55 6.84 -15.59
C VAL A 170 6.45 5.86 -16.76
N GLU A 171 5.40 6.00 -17.57
CA GLU A 171 5.21 5.15 -18.74
C GLU A 171 6.41 5.22 -19.68
N GLY A 172 6.99 4.06 -20.01
CA GLY A 172 8.14 3.94 -20.89
C GLY A 172 9.49 4.35 -20.28
N LYS A 173 9.55 4.75 -19.01
CA LYS A 173 10.83 5.10 -18.34
C LYS A 173 11.17 4.22 -17.14
N GLY A 174 10.18 3.72 -16.39
CA GLY A 174 10.42 2.89 -15.22
C GLY A 174 9.70 3.34 -13.95
N MET A 175 9.92 2.61 -12.85
CA MET A 175 9.40 2.92 -11.53
C MET A 175 10.09 4.15 -10.93
N ILE A 176 9.33 4.99 -10.23
CA ILE A 176 9.85 6.07 -9.37
C ILE A 176 10.06 5.56 -7.94
N GLY A 177 9.03 4.96 -7.36
CA GLY A 177 8.96 4.70 -5.92
C GLY A 177 7.62 4.09 -5.49
N PRO A 178 7.54 3.51 -4.28
CA PRO A 178 6.29 3.07 -3.68
C PRO A 178 5.37 4.27 -3.36
N TYR A 179 4.06 4.08 -3.50
CA TYR A 179 3.05 5.08 -3.15
C TYR A 179 3.01 5.32 -1.63
N SER A 180 3.39 6.51 -1.20
CA SER A 180 3.45 6.89 0.23
C SER A 180 2.14 7.49 0.73
N GLY A 181 1.39 8.20 -0.12
CA GLY A 181 0.17 8.87 0.29
C GLY A 181 -0.11 10.15 -0.48
N ILE A 182 -0.93 11.03 0.08
CA ILE A 182 -1.30 12.30 -0.54
C ILE A 182 -1.03 13.48 0.38
N SER A 183 -0.47 14.54 -0.18
CA SER A 183 -0.31 15.84 0.45
C SER A 183 -1.45 16.73 -0.02
N LYS A 184 -2.12 17.43 0.89
CA LYS A 184 -3.23 18.32 0.57
C LYS A 184 -2.96 19.70 1.13
N ILE A 185 -3.32 20.71 0.35
CA ILE A 185 -3.49 22.07 0.84
C ILE A 185 -4.95 22.48 0.70
N SER A 186 -5.46 23.19 1.70
CA SER A 186 -6.81 23.76 1.68
C SER A 186 -6.73 25.28 1.79
N SER A 187 -7.51 25.94 0.95
CA SER A 187 -7.71 27.39 0.94
C SER A 187 -9.20 27.72 0.89
N SER A 188 -9.56 28.99 0.85
CA SER A 188 -10.94 29.43 0.61
C SER A 188 -11.53 28.91 -0.71
N SER A 189 -10.69 28.58 -1.70
CA SER A 189 -11.11 28.03 -2.99
C SER A 189 -11.26 26.50 -3.01
N GLY A 190 -11.06 25.84 -1.86
CA GLY A 190 -11.18 24.41 -1.67
C GLY A 190 -9.84 23.69 -1.45
N SER A 191 -9.91 22.37 -1.46
CA SER A 191 -8.75 21.48 -1.22
C SER A 191 -8.17 20.96 -2.54
N ARG A 192 -6.84 20.84 -2.60
CA ARG A 192 -6.08 20.28 -3.72
C ARG A 192 -4.96 19.42 -3.16
N GLY A 193 -4.57 18.36 -3.87
CA GLY A 193 -3.51 17.49 -3.39
C GLY A 193 -2.68 16.83 -4.48
N LEU A 194 -1.50 16.38 -4.07
CA LEU A 194 -0.54 15.64 -4.88
C LEU A 194 -0.18 14.35 -4.17
N ALA A 195 -0.25 13.25 -4.90
CA ALA A 195 0.25 11.98 -4.43
C ALA A 195 1.77 12.00 -4.33
N ARG A 196 2.31 11.23 -3.39
CA ARG A 196 3.73 11.06 -3.13
C ARG A 196 4.18 9.66 -3.50
N ALA A 197 5.32 9.57 -4.18
CA ALA A 197 6.07 8.35 -4.38
C ALA A 197 7.50 8.58 -3.89
N VAL A 198 8.03 7.67 -3.07
CA VAL A 198 9.36 7.84 -2.46
C VAL A 198 10.32 6.86 -3.11
N HIS A 199 11.42 7.34 -3.67
CA HIS A 199 12.42 6.44 -4.26
C HIS A 199 13.02 5.52 -3.17
N PRO A 200 13.28 4.23 -3.44
CA PRO A 200 13.84 3.28 -2.48
C PRO A 200 15.36 3.47 -2.28
N GLU A 201 15.75 4.72 -2.03
CA GLU A 201 17.08 5.15 -1.64
C GLU A 201 16.90 6.35 -0.70
N ASP A 202 17.66 6.37 0.40
CA ASP A 202 17.55 7.42 1.40
C ASP A 202 17.90 8.79 0.82
N GLY A 203 16.98 9.73 1.00
CA GLY A 203 17.11 11.11 0.57
C GLY A 203 17.19 12.06 1.76
N ARG A 204 17.55 13.31 1.47
CA ARG A 204 17.46 14.39 2.46
C ARG A 204 16.02 14.54 2.96
N ASP A 205 15.90 14.94 4.21
CA ASP A 205 14.66 15.51 4.74
C ASP A 205 14.30 16.82 4.03
N TYR A 206 13.02 17.18 4.10
CA TYR A 206 12.50 18.47 3.69
C TYR A 206 11.42 18.94 4.66
N SER A 207 11.24 20.25 4.77
CA SER A 207 10.26 20.83 5.68
C SER A 207 8.83 20.79 5.11
N VAL A 208 7.85 20.92 6.01
CA VAL A 208 6.45 21.12 5.62
C VAL A 208 6.29 22.36 4.72
N ASP A 209 7.09 23.42 4.93
CA ASP A 209 7.06 24.63 4.10
C ASP A 209 7.58 24.39 2.67
N GLU A 210 8.60 23.53 2.49
CA GLU A 210 9.06 23.11 1.17
C GLU A 210 7.95 22.35 0.43
N GLU A 211 7.25 21.46 1.14
CA GLU A 211 6.14 20.70 0.59
C GLU A 211 4.95 21.60 0.24
N ILE A 212 4.53 22.49 1.15
CA ILE A 212 3.51 23.52 0.88
C ILE A 212 3.88 24.33 -0.36
N SER A 213 5.15 24.70 -0.51
CA SER A 213 5.63 25.46 -1.66
C SER A 213 5.49 24.68 -2.97
N VAL A 214 5.71 23.36 -2.96
CA VAL A 214 5.44 22.49 -4.11
C VAL A 214 3.96 22.54 -4.49
N LEU A 215 3.05 22.36 -3.53
CA LEU A 215 1.61 22.34 -3.80
C LEU A 215 1.11 23.72 -4.27
N LYS A 216 1.52 24.81 -3.61
CA LYS A 216 1.15 26.17 -4.01
C LYS A 216 1.61 26.50 -5.41
N ARG A 217 2.87 26.17 -5.77
CA ARG A 217 3.38 26.37 -7.14
C ARG A 217 2.57 25.58 -8.17
N LYS A 218 2.26 24.30 -7.88
CA LYS A 218 1.51 23.45 -8.81
C LYS A 218 0.09 23.96 -9.04
N PHE A 219 -0.60 24.39 -7.98
CA PHE A 219 -2.00 24.84 -8.06
C PHE A 219 -2.17 26.34 -8.24
N ARG A 220 -1.07 27.10 -8.35
CA ARG A 220 -1.06 28.57 -8.48
C ARG A 220 -1.89 29.23 -7.38
N ILE A 221 -1.65 28.82 -6.14
CA ILE A 221 -2.33 29.37 -4.96
C ILE A 221 -1.41 30.38 -4.29
N ASP A 222 -1.88 31.61 -4.23
CA ASP A 222 -1.30 32.68 -3.43
C ASP A 222 -2.05 32.82 -2.09
N GLY A 223 -1.36 33.26 -1.04
CA GLY A 223 -1.96 33.44 0.29
C GLY A 223 -1.86 32.23 1.24
N PRO A 224 -2.55 32.29 2.39
CA PRO A 224 -2.47 31.28 3.45
C PRO A 224 -3.20 30.00 3.06
N VAL A 225 -2.65 28.86 3.51
CA VAL A 225 -3.23 27.53 3.33
C VAL A 225 -3.06 26.71 4.60
N THR A 226 -3.93 25.74 4.81
CA THR A 226 -3.67 24.64 5.74
C THR A 226 -3.12 23.44 4.97
N HIS A 227 -2.20 22.71 5.56
CA HIS A 227 -1.58 21.51 4.96
C HIS A 227 -1.90 20.28 5.77
N THR A 228 -2.13 19.16 5.07
CA THR A 228 -2.24 17.84 5.66
C THR A 228 -1.53 16.81 4.78
N ALA A 229 -0.82 15.87 5.41
CA ALA A 229 -0.28 14.70 4.74
C ALA A 229 -1.01 13.45 5.23
N GLN A 230 -1.55 12.68 4.31
CA GLN A 230 -2.34 11.48 4.59
C GLN A 230 -1.65 10.25 3.99
N ARG A 231 -1.67 9.12 4.72
CA ARG A 231 -1.20 7.80 4.30
C ARG A 231 -2.42 6.89 4.09
N PRO A 232 -2.46 6.02 3.06
CA PRO A 232 -3.61 5.15 2.83
C PRO A 232 -3.46 3.84 3.64
N VAL A 233 -3.43 3.95 4.96
CA VAL A 233 -3.37 2.80 5.87
C VAL A 233 -4.71 2.55 6.54
N GLU A 234 -5.04 1.28 6.77
CA GLU A 234 -6.14 0.88 7.66
C GLU A 234 -5.73 1.24 9.10
N THR A 235 -6.06 2.43 9.58
CA THR A 235 -6.01 2.72 11.02
C THR A 235 -7.29 2.21 11.69
N ALA A 236 -7.24 1.91 12.99
CA ALA A 236 -8.44 1.62 13.78
C ALA A 236 -9.51 2.73 13.65
N ALA A 237 -9.08 3.99 13.45
CA ALA A 237 -9.96 5.12 13.14
C ALA A 237 -10.66 4.97 11.77
N HIS A 238 -9.97 4.42 10.76
CA HIS A 238 -10.57 4.14 9.45
C HIS A 238 -11.55 2.97 9.50
N VAL A 239 -11.27 1.94 10.30
CA VAL A 239 -12.20 0.84 10.58
C VAL A 239 -13.46 1.36 11.27
N GLY A 240 -13.32 2.25 12.27
CA GLY A 240 -14.45 2.91 12.94
C GLY A 240 -15.30 3.77 11.99
N ALA A 241 -14.67 4.57 11.13
CA ALA A 241 -15.38 5.38 10.14
C ALA A 241 -16.09 4.53 9.07
N GLN A 242 -15.50 3.42 8.67
CA GLN A 242 -16.09 2.48 7.69
C GLN A 242 -17.21 1.65 8.31
N LEU A 243 -17.11 1.28 9.59
CA LEU A 243 -18.21 0.69 10.36
C LEU A 243 -19.37 1.67 10.50
N GLY A 244 -19.09 2.94 10.81
CA GLY A 244 -20.09 4.01 10.90
C GLY A 244 -20.89 4.15 9.59
N LYS A 245 -20.19 4.23 8.45
CA LYS A 245 -20.83 4.28 7.13
C LYS A 245 -21.65 3.03 6.79
N ARG A 246 -21.19 1.84 7.20
CA ARG A 246 -21.95 0.59 7.01
C ARG A 246 -23.20 0.53 7.90
N LEU A 247 -23.13 1.01 9.13
CA LEU A 247 -24.27 1.10 10.04
C LEU A 247 -25.31 2.11 9.56
N GLU A 248 -24.89 3.24 9.00
CA GLU A 248 -25.77 4.23 8.37
C GLU A 248 -26.45 3.68 7.11
N SER A 249 -25.73 2.91 6.29
CA SER A 249 -26.29 2.20 5.12
C SER A 249 -27.32 1.14 5.53
N LEU A 250 -27.05 0.36 6.57
CA LEU A 250 -27.98 -0.65 7.10
C LEU A 250 -29.20 -0.02 7.79
N SER A 251 -29.04 1.19 8.35
CA SER A 251 -30.15 1.98 8.90
C SER A 251 -31.07 2.56 7.82
N SER A 252 -30.56 2.76 6.61
CA SER A 252 -31.33 3.31 5.47
C SER A 252 -32.07 2.23 4.68
N GLU A 253 -31.67 0.97 4.79
CA GLU A 253 -32.29 -0.17 4.11
C GLU A 253 -32.93 -1.14 5.12
N GLY A 254 -34.19 -0.89 5.52
CA GLY A 254 -35.10 -1.97 5.93
C GLY A 254 -35.59 -1.98 7.39
N ASP A 255 -36.78 -1.40 7.58
CA ASP A 255 -37.64 -1.43 8.77
C ASP A 255 -38.27 -2.81 9.07
N SER A 256 -37.51 -3.92 8.96
CA SER A 256 -38.09 -5.26 9.26
C SER A 256 -37.13 -6.36 9.72
N ALA A 257 -35.81 -6.13 9.82
CA ALA A 257 -34.84 -7.16 10.26
C ALA A 257 -34.17 -6.90 11.63
N VAL A 258 -34.62 -5.92 12.41
CA VAL A 258 -33.86 -5.38 13.55
C VAL A 258 -33.88 -6.26 14.82
N ARG A 259 -34.63 -7.36 14.88
CA ARG A 259 -34.67 -8.19 16.11
C ARG A 259 -33.52 -9.20 16.30
N GLY A 260 -32.64 -9.38 15.31
CA GLY A 260 -31.53 -10.36 15.38
C GLY A 260 -30.11 -9.78 15.45
N VAL A 261 -29.91 -8.51 15.08
CA VAL A 261 -28.55 -7.94 14.85
C VAL A 261 -28.00 -7.19 16.08
N LEU A 262 -28.89 -6.72 16.96
CA LEU A 262 -28.52 -5.97 18.16
C LEU A 262 -27.55 -6.71 19.12
N PRO A 263 -27.71 -8.01 19.43
CA PRO A 263 -26.80 -8.69 20.35
C PRO A 263 -25.40 -8.94 19.75
N VAL A 264 -25.29 -9.08 18.42
CA VAL A 264 -24.00 -9.29 17.74
C VAL A 264 -23.20 -8.00 17.69
N VAL A 265 -23.86 -6.87 17.40
CA VAL A 265 -23.23 -5.54 17.43
C VAL A 265 -22.79 -5.18 18.85
N LEU A 266 -23.60 -5.48 19.86
CA LEU A 266 -23.22 -5.24 21.25
C LEU A 266 -22.01 -6.10 21.67
N ALA A 267 -21.95 -7.37 21.26
CA ALA A 267 -20.83 -8.26 21.55
C ALA A 267 -19.52 -7.81 20.88
N ILE A 268 -19.60 -7.27 19.65
CA ILE A 268 -18.43 -6.71 18.94
C ILE A 268 -17.96 -5.43 19.63
N VAL A 269 -18.87 -4.52 20.00
CA VAL A 269 -18.52 -3.28 20.70
C VAL A 269 -17.92 -3.55 22.08
N LEU A 270 -18.48 -4.51 22.84
CA LEU A 270 -17.92 -4.95 24.12
C LEU A 270 -16.57 -5.66 23.95
N GLY A 271 -16.40 -6.50 22.92
CA GLY A 271 -15.13 -7.16 22.63
C GLY A 271 -14.01 -6.17 22.29
N VAL A 272 -14.32 -5.14 21.50
CA VAL A 272 -13.39 -4.05 21.16
C VAL A 272 -13.03 -3.19 22.38
N LEU A 273 -14.00 -2.90 23.25
CA LEU A 273 -13.75 -2.15 24.50
C LEU A 273 -12.89 -2.94 25.50
N VAL A 274 -13.04 -4.26 25.58
CA VAL A 274 -12.22 -5.11 26.45
C VAL A 274 -10.80 -5.28 25.91
N ALA A 275 -10.62 -5.35 24.58
CA ALA A 275 -9.31 -5.44 23.96
C ALA A 275 -8.50 -4.13 24.04
N ALA A 276 -9.15 -2.97 24.12
CA ALA A 276 -8.52 -1.65 24.27
C ALA A 276 -8.24 -1.25 25.74
N ALA A 277 -8.65 -2.06 26.72
CA ALA A 277 -8.47 -1.75 28.14
C ALA A 277 -7.00 -1.59 28.60
N PRO A 278 -6.00 -2.34 28.08
CA PRO A 278 -4.59 -2.14 28.46
C PRO A 278 -4.05 -0.77 28.03
N ASP A 279 -4.49 -0.27 26.87
CA ASP A 279 -4.01 0.99 26.30
C ASP A 279 -4.64 2.22 26.97
N ILE A 280 -5.89 2.11 27.44
CA ILE A 280 -6.57 3.22 28.13
C ILE A 280 -5.99 3.43 29.55
N VAL A 281 -5.57 2.37 30.23
CA VAL A 281 -4.95 2.46 31.56
C VAL A 281 -3.56 3.09 31.48
N SER A 282 -2.75 2.74 30.47
CA SER A 282 -1.40 3.34 30.29
C SER A 282 -1.46 4.83 29.95
N ILE A 283 -2.46 5.25 29.15
CA ILE A 283 -2.72 6.66 28.85
C ILE A 283 -3.13 7.40 30.13
N ALA A 284 -4.05 6.85 30.93
CA ALA A 284 -4.51 7.50 32.17
C ALA A 284 -3.40 7.65 33.23
N GLU A 285 -2.49 6.68 33.34
CA GLU A 285 -1.32 6.77 34.25
C GLU A 285 -0.28 7.78 33.76
N SER A 286 -0.06 7.87 32.44
CA SER A 286 0.79 8.89 31.83
C SER A 286 0.29 10.30 32.12
N TRP A 287 -1.01 10.57 31.99
CA TRP A 287 -1.61 11.86 32.33
C TRP A 287 -1.50 12.23 33.81
N ARG A 288 -1.58 11.25 34.73
CA ARG A 288 -1.38 11.49 36.18
C ARG A 288 0.07 11.85 36.50
N SER A 289 1.04 11.23 35.83
CA SER A 289 2.46 11.53 36.02
C SER A 289 2.83 12.93 35.49
N ILE A 290 2.25 13.34 34.35
CA ILE A 290 2.45 14.67 33.74
C ILE A 290 1.78 15.76 34.58
N ALA A 291 0.61 15.49 35.16
CA ALA A 291 -0.07 16.42 36.06
C ALA A 291 0.69 16.63 37.38
N ALA A 292 1.34 15.59 37.92
CA ALA A 292 2.17 15.68 39.12
C ALA A 292 3.49 16.45 38.88
N ALA A 293 4.08 16.33 37.69
CA ALA A 293 5.33 17.01 37.32
C ALA A 293 5.16 18.52 37.02
N ARG A 294 3.93 18.98 36.72
CA ARG A 294 3.62 20.41 36.46
C ARG A 294 3.15 21.17 37.70
N GLY A 295 3.13 20.51 38.87
CA GLY A 295 2.71 21.08 40.15
C GLY A 295 3.84 21.39 41.14
N GLN A 296 5.11 21.43 40.70
CA GLN A 296 6.28 21.85 41.49
C GLN A 296 7.07 22.93 40.77
#